data_AF-A0A7S0Q0L3-F1
#
_entry.id   AF-A0A7S0Q0L3-F1
#
_cell.length_a   1.000
_cell.length_b   1.000
_cell.length_c   1.000
_cell.angle_alpha   90.00
_cell.angle_beta   90.00
_cell.angle_gamma   90.00
#
_symmetry.space_group_name_H-M   'P 1'
#
loop_
_entity.id
_entity.type
_entity.pdbx_description
1 polymer ?
#
loop_
_entity_poly.entity_id
_entity_poly.type
_entity_poly.pdbx_seq_one_letter_code
_entity_poly.pdbx_strand_id
1 'polypeptide(L)'
;VLADGSLHAMESNSKPTISVTEDADIANLVAAQPRWAASTKAERAVLAREILCSLAEDEWSLAGDWVSAELSLLGCTPDDAAQQASSSRLMLGTLVKGFLDHFIASAEGKSLSSLDDAVDGSLRFKVEMGLAAPGFSAELWAAPFLSIASTLSSTEIDWRNELECPVGTATLVLGAGNQSFLSLTEVLCRCLLHGEAVLIKHHPLRPWLAAPYAAICAPLSARGVFAQTL
;
A
#
# COMPACT_ATOMS: atom_id res chain seq x y z
N VAL A 1 -30.17 28.68 38.18
CA VAL A 1 -30.15 27.54 39.13
C VAL A 1 -29.91 26.30 38.30
N LEU A 2 -28.93 25.51 38.74
CA LEU A 2 -28.22 24.46 38.01
C LEU A 2 -29.04 23.15 37.89
N ALA A 3 -28.64 22.37 36.89
CA ALA A 3 -28.59 20.89 36.81
C ALA A 3 -29.91 20.08 36.87
N ASP A 4 -30.13 19.26 35.84
CA ASP A 4 -29.93 17.81 36.02
C ASP A 4 -29.61 17.16 34.65
N GLY A 5 -28.36 16.74 34.51
CA GLY A 5 -27.86 15.98 33.38
C GLY A 5 -27.56 14.57 33.85
N SER A 6 -28.33 13.60 33.36
CA SER A 6 -27.99 12.19 33.47
C SER A 6 -27.63 11.65 32.09
N LEU A 7 -26.35 11.78 31.76
CA LEU A 7 -25.69 11.01 30.71
C LEU A 7 -25.47 9.61 31.27
N HIS A 8 -26.33 8.66 30.91
CA HIS A 8 -26.04 7.25 31.10
C HIS A 8 -24.90 6.86 30.16
N ALA A 9 -23.68 6.83 30.69
CA ALA A 9 -22.55 6.15 30.06
C ALA A 9 -22.84 4.64 30.05
N MET A 10 -23.23 4.11 28.89
CA MET A 10 -23.12 2.67 28.61
C MET A 10 -21.66 2.39 28.26
N GLU A 11 -20.83 2.18 29.28
CA GLU A 11 -19.53 1.52 29.10
C GLU A 11 -19.78 0.02 28.87
N SER A 12 -19.97 -0.39 27.61
CA SER A 12 -19.83 -1.79 27.24
C SER A 12 -18.34 -2.14 27.22
N ASN A 13 -17.82 -2.51 28.39
CA ASN A 13 -16.44 -2.95 28.58
C ASN A 13 -16.23 -4.40 28.11
N SER A 14 -16.70 -4.74 26.91
CA SER A 14 -16.32 -5.98 26.24
C SER A 14 -14.96 -5.73 25.59
N LYS A 15 -13.90 -6.31 26.16
CA LYS A 15 -12.61 -6.39 25.45
C LYS A 15 -12.88 -6.92 24.03
N PRO A 16 -12.40 -6.25 22.97
CA PRO A 16 -12.55 -6.76 21.62
C PRO A 16 -11.93 -8.16 21.60
N THR A 17 -12.76 -9.17 21.35
CA THR A 17 -12.31 -10.54 21.23
C THR A 17 -11.73 -10.65 19.83
N ILE A 18 -10.41 -10.76 19.75
CA ILE A 18 -9.71 -11.09 18.51
C ILE A 18 -10.31 -12.42 18.03
N SER A 19 -10.75 -12.44 16.78
CA SER A 19 -11.35 -13.64 16.19
C SER A 19 -10.29 -14.73 16.04
N VAL A 20 -10.68 -16.00 16.19
CA VAL A 20 -9.75 -17.16 16.05
C VAL A 20 -9.03 -17.17 14.69
N THR A 21 -9.63 -16.54 13.68
CA THR A 21 -9.05 -16.33 12.35
C THR A 21 -7.88 -15.34 12.35
N GLU A 22 -7.96 -14.26 13.13
CA GLU A 22 -6.89 -13.24 13.19
C GLU A 22 -5.63 -13.78 13.87
N ASP A 23 -5.77 -14.56 14.95
CA ASP A 23 -4.61 -15.19 15.61
C ASP A 23 -3.90 -16.17 14.66
N ALA A 24 -4.67 -16.94 13.89
CA ALA A 24 -4.13 -17.86 12.90
C ALA A 24 -3.42 -17.12 11.74
N ASP A 25 -4.01 -16.02 11.25
CA ASP A 25 -3.41 -15.19 10.21
C ASP A 25 -2.12 -14.54 10.68
N ILE A 26 -2.09 -13.98 11.90
CA ILE A 26 -0.87 -13.43 12.50
C ILE A 26 0.19 -14.50 12.64
N ALA A 27 -0.16 -15.70 13.11
CA ALA A 27 0.79 -16.81 13.23
C ALA A 27 1.37 -17.22 11.88
N ASN A 28 0.54 -17.27 10.83
CA ASN A 28 0.98 -17.57 9.46
C ASN A 28 1.94 -16.50 8.92
N LEU A 29 1.61 -15.22 9.12
CA LEU A 29 2.46 -14.09 8.71
C LEU A 29 3.82 -14.14 9.42
N VAL A 30 3.82 -14.34 10.74
CA VAL A 30 5.03 -14.48 11.56
C VAL A 30 5.89 -15.66 11.09
N ALA A 31 5.26 -16.78 10.75
CA ALA A 31 5.97 -17.96 10.24
C ALA A 31 6.57 -17.73 8.84
N ALA A 32 5.90 -16.96 7.98
CA ALA A 32 6.38 -16.66 6.63
C ALA A 32 7.45 -15.55 6.60
N GLN A 33 7.42 -14.63 7.57
CA GLN A 33 8.26 -13.43 7.57
C GLN A 33 9.76 -13.70 7.43
N PRO A 34 10.40 -14.67 8.11
CA PRO A 34 11.84 -14.88 7.99
C PRO A 34 12.27 -15.21 6.56
N ARG A 35 11.48 -16.07 5.88
CA ARG A 35 11.71 -16.43 4.47
C ARG A 35 11.46 -15.23 3.55
N TRP A 36 10.45 -14.43 3.85
CA TRP A 36 10.13 -13.26 3.03
C TRP A 36 11.16 -12.15 3.17
N ALA A 37 11.61 -11.85 4.39
CA ALA A 37 12.65 -10.87 4.67
C ALA A 37 14.00 -11.23 4.02
N ALA A 38 14.27 -12.53 3.82
CA ALA A 38 15.45 -13.03 3.13
C ALA A 38 15.33 -13.04 1.60
N SER A 39 14.16 -12.71 1.04
CA SER A 39 14.01 -12.59 -0.42
C SER A 39 14.88 -11.47 -0.99
N THR A 40 15.17 -11.57 -2.27
CA THR A 40 15.94 -10.58 -3.04
C THR A 40 15.01 -9.58 -3.72
N LYS A 41 15.54 -8.41 -4.11
CA LYS A 41 14.81 -7.42 -4.91
C LYS A 41 14.31 -8.02 -6.23
N ALA A 42 15.06 -8.95 -6.81
CA ALA A 42 14.69 -9.65 -8.05
C ALA A 42 13.46 -10.55 -7.83
N GLU A 43 13.42 -11.33 -6.74
CA GLU A 43 12.27 -12.16 -6.40
C GLU A 43 11.03 -11.30 -6.09
N ARG A 44 11.22 -10.17 -5.40
CA ARG A 44 10.12 -9.23 -5.13
C ARG A 44 9.64 -8.51 -6.39
N ALA A 45 10.52 -8.23 -7.36
CA ALA A 45 10.13 -7.70 -8.66
C ALA A 45 9.32 -8.70 -9.49
N VAL A 46 9.66 -9.99 -9.43
CA VAL A 46 8.83 -11.05 -10.03
C VAL A 46 7.44 -11.06 -9.39
N LEU A 47 7.36 -10.99 -8.06
CA LEU A 47 6.07 -10.90 -7.38
C LEU A 47 5.28 -9.64 -7.77
N ALA A 48 5.93 -8.49 -7.87
CA ALA A 48 5.27 -7.26 -8.32
C ALA A 48 4.68 -7.41 -9.74
N ARG A 49 5.34 -8.17 -10.63
CA ARG A 49 4.80 -8.51 -11.95
C ARG A 49 3.60 -9.44 -11.88
N GLU A 50 3.61 -10.42 -10.98
CA GLU A 50 2.44 -11.28 -10.74
C GLU A 50 1.24 -10.45 -10.26
N ILE A 51 1.44 -9.48 -9.36
CA ILE A 51 0.41 -8.55 -8.90
C ILE A 51 -0.10 -7.68 -10.06
N LEU A 52 0.79 -7.19 -10.93
CA LEU A 52 0.39 -6.47 -12.15
C LEU A 52 -0.46 -7.33 -13.08
N CYS A 53 -0.17 -8.63 -13.20
CA CYS A 53 -1.00 -9.56 -13.96
C CYS A 53 -2.39 -9.68 -13.33
N SER A 54 -2.49 -9.89 -12.01
CA SER A 54 -3.79 -9.91 -11.30
C SER A 54 -4.57 -8.60 -11.43
N LEU A 55 -3.87 -7.46 -11.45
CA LEU A 55 -4.49 -6.16 -11.70
C LEU A 55 -5.04 -6.05 -13.13
N ALA A 56 -4.34 -6.61 -14.11
CA ALA A 56 -4.74 -6.58 -15.52
C ALA A 56 -5.90 -7.53 -15.86
N GLU A 57 -6.10 -8.58 -15.06
CA GLU A 57 -7.26 -9.49 -15.17
C GLU A 57 -8.59 -8.83 -14.77
N ASP A 58 -8.53 -7.64 -14.16
CA ASP A 58 -9.67 -6.78 -13.83
C ASP A 58 -10.70 -7.38 -12.85
N GLU A 59 -10.44 -8.56 -12.27
CA GLU A 59 -11.33 -9.19 -11.28
C GLU A 59 -11.63 -8.27 -10.09
N TRP A 60 -10.62 -7.52 -9.64
CA TRP A 60 -10.73 -6.56 -8.55
C TRP A 60 -11.73 -5.43 -8.85
N SER A 61 -11.93 -5.05 -10.12
CA SER A 61 -12.78 -3.91 -10.50
C SER A 61 -14.27 -4.21 -10.32
N LEU A 62 -14.61 -5.50 -10.25
CA LEU A 62 -15.94 -6.06 -10.06
C LEU A 62 -16.06 -6.87 -8.76
N ALA A 63 -15.01 -6.94 -7.94
CA ALA A 63 -14.97 -7.76 -6.74
C ALA A 63 -15.91 -7.24 -5.64
N GLY A 64 -16.99 -7.97 -5.37
CA GLY A 64 -18.00 -7.54 -4.40
C GLY A 64 -18.76 -6.28 -4.87
N ASP A 65 -19.17 -5.43 -3.94
CA ASP A 65 -19.96 -4.22 -4.21
C ASP A 65 -19.16 -2.91 -4.00
N TRP A 66 -17.82 -3.01 -3.96
CA TRP A 66 -16.94 -1.95 -3.46
C TRP A 66 -17.14 -0.60 -4.16
N VAL A 67 -17.39 -0.59 -5.47
CA VAL A 67 -17.63 0.67 -6.19
C VAL A 67 -18.97 1.29 -5.80
N SER A 68 -20.03 0.49 -5.70
CA SER A 68 -21.34 1.01 -5.27
C SER A 68 -21.27 1.56 -3.85
N ALA A 69 -20.58 0.84 -2.95
CA ALA A 69 -20.39 1.27 -1.57
C ALA A 69 -19.51 2.53 -1.47
N GLU A 70 -18.47 2.63 -2.30
CA GLU A 70 -17.64 3.83 -2.42
C GLU A 70 -18.47 5.06 -2.85
N LEU A 71 -19.31 4.91 -3.89
CA LEU A 71 -20.19 5.98 -4.34
C LEU A 71 -21.17 6.42 -3.25
N SER A 72 -21.73 5.46 -2.51
CA SER A 72 -22.62 5.74 -1.38
C SER A 72 -21.89 6.51 -0.28
N LEU A 73 -20.64 6.15 0.03
CA LEU A 73 -19.82 6.85 1.04
C LEU A 73 -19.49 8.28 0.60
N LEU A 74 -19.22 8.49 -0.69
CA LEU A 74 -18.93 9.80 -1.26
C LEU A 74 -20.19 10.67 -1.44
N GLY A 75 -21.39 10.11 -1.24
CA GLY A 75 -22.65 10.82 -1.42
C GLY A 75 -22.93 11.19 -2.88
N CYS A 76 -22.43 10.39 -3.83
CA CYS A 76 -22.65 10.64 -5.25
C CYS A 76 -24.14 10.51 -5.62
N THR A 77 -24.57 11.35 -6.55
CA THR A 77 -25.92 11.34 -7.11
C THR A 77 -26.02 10.33 -8.26
N PRO A 78 -27.23 9.98 -8.71
CA PRO A 78 -27.38 9.15 -9.91
C PRO A 78 -26.75 9.76 -11.17
N ASP A 79 -26.71 11.08 -11.27
CA ASP A 79 -26.26 11.80 -12.47
C ASP A 79 -24.73 11.74 -12.66
N ASP A 80 -23.96 11.65 -11.57
CA ASP A 80 -22.49 11.55 -11.58
C ASP A 80 -21.96 10.14 -11.26
N ALA A 81 -22.83 9.21 -10.85
CA ALA A 81 -22.45 7.85 -10.42
C ALA A 81 -21.57 7.11 -11.44
N ALA A 82 -21.92 7.15 -12.73
CA ALA A 82 -21.18 6.41 -13.76
C ALA A 82 -19.76 6.98 -13.97
N GLN A 83 -19.63 8.31 -13.96
CA GLN A 83 -18.33 8.97 -14.06
C GLN A 83 -17.49 8.69 -12.82
N GLN A 84 -18.07 8.84 -11.62
CA GLN A 84 -17.34 8.59 -10.39
C GLN A 84 -16.94 7.13 -10.23
N ALA A 85 -17.80 6.18 -10.62
CA ALA A 85 -17.48 4.75 -10.62
C ALA A 85 -16.24 4.45 -11.47
N SER A 86 -16.18 5.06 -12.65
CA SER A 86 -15.06 4.91 -13.57
C SER A 86 -13.80 5.57 -12.99
N SER A 87 -13.92 6.77 -12.42
CA SER A 87 -12.83 7.48 -11.75
C SER A 87 -12.26 6.68 -10.56
N SER A 88 -13.11 6.10 -9.70
CA SER A 88 -12.65 5.31 -8.56
C SER A 88 -11.85 4.08 -8.98
N ARG A 89 -12.30 3.36 -10.03
CA ARG A 89 -11.54 2.26 -10.61
C ARG A 89 -10.23 2.75 -11.21
N LEU A 90 -10.29 3.77 -12.07
CA LEU A 90 -9.11 4.31 -12.72
C LEU A 90 -8.06 4.76 -11.70
N MET A 91 -8.46 5.49 -10.66
CA MET A 91 -7.58 5.96 -9.60
C MET A 91 -6.92 4.79 -8.85
N LEU A 92 -7.70 3.81 -8.38
CA LEU A 92 -7.15 2.67 -7.66
C LEU A 92 -6.18 1.88 -8.55
N GLY A 93 -6.61 1.50 -9.75
CA GLY A 93 -5.81 0.68 -10.66
C GLY A 93 -4.54 1.39 -11.14
N THR A 94 -4.63 2.67 -11.52
CA THR A 94 -3.46 3.40 -12.05
C THR A 94 -2.43 3.73 -10.98
N LEU A 95 -2.85 4.01 -9.74
CA LEU A 95 -1.92 4.24 -8.64
C LEU A 95 -1.19 2.96 -8.22
N VAL A 96 -1.91 1.85 -8.11
CA VAL A 96 -1.30 0.53 -7.83
C VAL A 96 -0.33 0.15 -8.95
N LYS A 97 -0.77 0.26 -10.22
CA LYS A 97 0.09 0.01 -11.38
C LYS A 97 1.33 0.89 -11.36
N GLY A 98 1.14 2.19 -11.14
CA GLY A 98 2.23 3.17 -11.08
C GLY A 98 3.24 2.82 -9.99
N PHE A 99 2.78 2.47 -8.79
CA PHE A 99 3.65 2.00 -7.71
C PHE A 99 4.47 0.78 -8.12
N LEU A 100 3.81 -0.25 -8.66
CA LEU A 100 4.46 -1.52 -9.04
C LEU A 100 5.47 -1.33 -10.18
N ASP A 101 5.15 -0.52 -11.20
CA ASP A 101 6.06 -0.20 -12.29
C ASP A 101 7.33 0.51 -11.79
N HIS A 102 7.19 1.50 -10.90
CA HIS A 102 8.32 2.19 -10.29
C HIS A 102 9.15 1.25 -9.42
N PHE A 103 8.50 0.39 -8.63
CA PHE A 103 9.17 -0.61 -7.82
C PHE A 103 10.00 -1.57 -8.68
N ILE A 104 9.42 -2.13 -9.74
CA ILE A 104 10.10 -3.03 -10.68
C ILE A 104 11.28 -2.32 -11.35
N ALA A 105 11.07 -1.09 -11.83
CA ALA A 105 12.12 -0.30 -12.46
C ALA A 105 13.31 -0.07 -11.51
N SER A 106 13.02 0.30 -10.25
CA SER A 106 14.03 0.47 -9.21
C SER A 106 14.77 -0.82 -8.90
N ALA A 107 14.05 -1.94 -8.74
CA ALA A 107 14.66 -3.26 -8.50
C ALA A 107 15.58 -3.71 -9.65
N GLU A 108 15.28 -3.30 -10.89
CA GLU A 108 16.09 -3.50 -12.09
C GLU A 108 17.24 -2.50 -12.26
N GLY A 109 17.43 -1.59 -11.30
CA GLY A 109 18.51 -0.59 -11.32
C GLY A 109 18.24 0.62 -12.23
N LYS A 110 16.99 0.85 -12.66
CA LYS A 110 16.64 2.09 -13.37
C LYS A 110 16.61 3.25 -12.39
N SER A 111 17.39 4.28 -12.69
CA SER A 111 17.44 5.51 -11.89
C SER A 111 16.36 6.51 -12.33
N LEU A 112 16.04 7.46 -11.43
CA LEU A 112 15.30 8.66 -11.81
C LEU A 112 16.09 9.48 -12.84
N SER A 113 15.37 10.32 -13.59
CA SER A 113 15.99 11.26 -14.52
C SER A 113 16.69 12.37 -13.74
N SER A 114 18.01 12.48 -13.84
CA SER A 114 18.78 13.56 -13.24
C SER A 114 18.49 14.89 -13.93
N LEU A 115 18.43 15.95 -13.15
CA LEU A 115 18.43 17.35 -13.60
C LEU A 115 19.84 17.92 -13.41
N ASP A 116 20.09 19.10 -13.97
CA ASP A 116 21.33 19.83 -13.70
C ASP A 116 21.49 20.07 -12.18
N ASP A 117 22.70 19.83 -11.68
CA ASP A 117 23.06 20.01 -10.27
C ASP A 117 22.73 21.43 -9.79
N ALA A 118 22.30 21.54 -8.54
CA ALA A 118 22.05 22.83 -7.91
C ALA A 118 23.36 23.61 -7.71
N VAL A 119 23.25 24.93 -7.56
CA VAL A 119 24.42 25.82 -7.32
C VAL A 119 25.18 25.45 -6.04
N ASP A 120 24.50 24.87 -5.05
CA ASP A 120 25.08 24.40 -3.79
C ASP A 120 25.65 22.97 -3.88
N GLY A 121 25.65 22.37 -5.07
CA GLY A 121 26.08 21.00 -5.34
C GLY A 121 25.03 19.93 -5.05
N SER A 122 23.82 20.30 -4.60
CA SER A 122 22.75 19.32 -4.37
C SER A 122 22.34 18.61 -5.66
N LEU A 123 22.12 17.30 -5.54
CA LEU A 123 21.61 16.48 -6.64
C LEU A 123 20.11 16.72 -6.80
N ARG A 124 19.68 16.83 -8.06
CA ARG A 124 18.28 17.06 -8.41
C ARG A 124 17.78 15.97 -9.35
N PHE A 125 16.60 15.44 -9.04
CA PHE A 125 15.95 14.43 -9.88
C PHE A 125 14.54 14.86 -10.21
N LYS A 126 14.13 14.61 -11.45
CA LYS A 126 12.75 14.83 -11.88
C LYS A 126 11.89 13.63 -11.47
N VAL A 127 10.77 13.92 -10.83
CA VAL A 127 9.73 12.93 -10.49
C VAL A 127 8.46 13.30 -11.23
N GLU A 128 8.01 12.43 -12.13
CA GLU A 128 6.71 12.59 -12.79
C GLU A 128 5.61 12.13 -11.83
N MET A 129 4.60 12.96 -11.60
CA MET A 129 3.52 12.64 -10.65
C MET A 129 2.45 11.72 -11.25
N GLY A 130 2.60 11.36 -12.53
CA GLY A 130 1.72 10.42 -13.23
C GLY A 130 0.26 10.86 -13.26
N LEU A 131 -0.66 9.89 -13.24
CA LEU A 131 -2.10 10.15 -13.30
C LEU A 131 -2.69 10.66 -11.99
N ALA A 132 -1.94 10.60 -10.89
CA ALA A 132 -2.35 11.18 -9.61
C ALA A 132 -2.41 12.72 -9.68
N ALA A 133 -1.52 13.32 -10.46
CA ALA A 133 -1.50 14.75 -10.77
C ALA A 133 -1.00 14.96 -12.22
N PRO A 134 -1.89 14.76 -13.22
CA PRO A 134 -1.52 14.83 -14.62
C PRO A 134 -0.92 16.19 -15.01
N GLY A 135 0.23 16.16 -15.70
CA GLY A 135 0.93 17.36 -16.14
C GLY A 135 1.78 18.04 -15.06
N PHE A 136 1.81 17.50 -13.84
CA PHE A 136 2.69 17.97 -12.78
C PHE A 136 3.94 17.09 -12.67
N SER A 137 5.07 17.76 -12.41
CA SER A 137 6.31 17.11 -11.99
C SER A 137 6.77 17.72 -10.67
N ALA A 138 7.46 16.91 -9.87
CA ALA A 138 8.17 17.34 -8.68
C ALA A 138 9.69 17.21 -8.88
N GLU A 139 10.44 17.87 -8.01
CA GLU A 139 11.89 17.70 -7.92
C GLU A 139 12.25 17.02 -6.59
N LEU A 140 13.03 15.95 -6.66
CA LEU A 140 13.67 15.37 -5.49
C LEU A 140 15.05 16.00 -5.34
N TRP A 141 15.31 16.57 -4.17
CA TRP A 141 16.58 17.21 -3.83
C TRP A 141 17.32 16.33 -2.82
N ALA A 142 18.56 15.95 -3.15
CA ALA A 142 19.41 15.15 -2.29
C ALA A 142 20.74 15.87 -2.01
N ALA A 143 21.25 15.71 -0.79
CA ALA A 143 22.46 16.39 -0.36
C ALA A 143 23.68 15.98 -1.20
N PRO A 144 24.63 16.91 -1.46
CA PRO A 144 25.79 16.69 -2.34
C PRO A 144 26.69 15.51 -1.96
N PHE A 145 26.68 15.11 -0.68
CA PHE A 145 27.51 14.01 -0.16
C PHE A 145 26.89 12.62 -0.32
N LEU A 146 25.63 12.53 -0.76
CA LEU A 146 25.05 11.27 -1.19
C LEU A 146 25.56 10.98 -2.60
N SER A 147 26.61 10.18 -2.69
CA SER A 147 27.07 9.66 -3.98
C SER A 147 25.91 8.90 -4.66
N ILE A 148 25.58 9.23 -5.90
CA ILE A 148 24.61 8.45 -6.71
C ILE A 148 25.06 6.98 -6.79
N ALA A 149 26.38 6.74 -6.77
CA ALA A 149 26.94 5.39 -6.75
C ALA A 149 26.74 4.67 -5.39
N SER A 150 26.46 5.39 -4.29
CA SER A 150 26.06 4.79 -3.01
C SER A 150 24.55 4.68 -2.82
N THR A 151 23.74 5.41 -3.61
CA THR A 151 22.26 5.32 -3.59
C THR A 151 21.69 4.34 -4.62
N LEU A 152 22.42 4.07 -5.70
CA LEU A 152 22.23 2.88 -6.55
C LEU A 152 22.86 1.67 -5.85
N SER A 153 22.39 1.36 -4.66
CA SER A 153 22.96 0.29 -3.86
C SER A 153 22.95 -1.05 -4.61
N SER A 154 24.12 -1.66 -4.69
CA SER A 154 24.27 -3.04 -5.15
C SER A 154 23.85 -4.07 -4.11
N THR A 155 23.58 -3.64 -2.86
CA THR A 155 23.24 -4.55 -1.75
C THR A 155 21.74 -4.46 -1.42
N GLU A 156 21.17 -5.59 -1.00
CA GLU A 156 19.76 -5.66 -0.59
C GLU A 156 19.47 -4.82 0.65
N ILE A 157 20.48 -4.56 1.50
CA ILE A 157 20.35 -3.86 2.77
C ILE A 157 20.19 -2.36 2.53
N ASP A 158 21.03 -1.74 1.70
CA ASP A 158 20.89 -0.30 1.45
C ASP A 158 19.69 0.01 0.55
N TRP A 159 19.25 -0.94 -0.31
CA TRP A 159 17.99 -0.81 -1.05
C TRP A 159 16.75 -0.74 -0.14
N ARG A 160 16.82 -1.33 1.06
CA ARG A 160 15.76 -1.24 2.09
C ARG A 160 15.88 0.00 2.97
N ASN A 161 16.83 0.92 2.70
CA ASN A 161 17.14 2.09 3.53
C ASN A 161 17.41 1.74 5.00
N GLU A 162 18.11 0.63 5.29
CA GLU A 162 18.40 0.18 6.67
C GLU A 162 17.15 -0.09 7.53
N LEU A 163 15.96 -0.20 6.91
CA LEU A 163 14.72 -0.53 7.61
C LEU A 163 14.68 -2.05 7.83
N GLU A 164 15.33 -2.49 8.89
CA GLU A 164 15.27 -3.88 9.34
C GLU A 164 13.85 -4.22 9.82
N CYS A 165 13.27 -5.28 9.25
CA CYS A 165 12.09 -5.91 9.81
C CYS A 165 12.54 -6.99 10.81
N PRO A 166 12.24 -6.85 12.12
CA PRO A 166 12.65 -7.84 13.10
C PRO A 166 12.09 -9.22 12.74
N VAL A 167 12.96 -10.23 12.80
CA VAL A 167 12.60 -11.60 12.42
C VAL A 167 11.45 -12.11 13.30
N GLY A 168 10.45 -12.74 12.68
CA GLY A 168 9.30 -13.29 13.38
C GLY A 168 8.28 -12.23 13.83
N THR A 169 8.21 -11.09 13.13
CA THR A 169 7.17 -10.08 13.35
C THR A 169 6.19 -10.02 12.18
N ALA A 170 5.01 -9.47 12.43
CA ALA A 170 4.05 -9.09 11.40
C ALA A 170 3.77 -7.59 11.54
N THR A 171 3.66 -6.89 10.41
CA THR A 171 3.33 -5.48 10.36
C THR A 171 1.82 -5.30 10.29
N LEU A 172 1.28 -4.42 11.14
CA LEU A 172 -0.12 -4.01 11.08
C LEU A 172 -0.24 -2.71 10.28
N VAL A 173 -0.99 -2.76 9.18
CA VAL A 173 -1.42 -1.57 8.44
C VAL A 173 -2.85 -1.24 8.84
N LEU A 174 -3.07 -0.01 9.31
CA LEU A 174 -4.41 0.49 9.63
C LEU A 174 -5.01 1.18 8.41
N GLY A 175 -6.19 0.73 8.02
CA GLY A 175 -6.96 1.23 6.89
C GLY A 175 -7.22 2.73 7.01
N ALA A 176 -6.97 3.47 5.92
CA ALA A 176 -7.27 4.90 5.83
C ALA A 176 -8.75 5.08 5.47
N GLY A 177 -9.45 5.95 6.20
CA GLY A 177 -10.87 6.22 5.97
C GLY A 177 -11.16 7.20 4.84
N ASN A 178 -10.15 7.91 4.34
CA ASN A 178 -10.30 9.03 3.42
C ASN A 178 -10.07 8.69 1.94
N GLN A 179 -9.28 7.66 1.61
CA GLN A 179 -8.93 7.29 0.23
C GLN A 179 -8.72 5.77 0.10
N SER A 180 -9.32 5.16 -0.92
CA SER A 180 -9.34 3.70 -1.10
C SER A 180 -8.01 3.06 -1.49
N PHE A 181 -7.02 3.82 -1.95
CA PHE A 181 -5.74 3.27 -2.42
C PHE A 181 -4.60 3.40 -1.40
N LEU A 182 -4.73 4.26 -0.39
CA LEU A 182 -3.63 4.59 0.52
C LEU A 182 -3.14 3.35 1.28
N SER A 183 -4.08 2.59 1.84
CA SER A 183 -3.73 1.40 2.61
C SER A 183 -3.19 0.27 1.75
N LEU A 184 -3.69 0.09 0.53
CA LEU A 184 -3.11 -0.86 -0.42
C LEU A 184 -1.69 -0.48 -0.79
N THR A 185 -1.44 0.80 -1.06
CA THR A 185 -0.09 1.29 -1.40
C THR A 185 0.86 1.07 -0.23
N GLU A 186 0.42 1.31 1.01
CA GLU A 186 1.21 1.00 2.20
C GLU A 186 1.48 -0.50 2.34
N VAL A 187 0.48 -1.37 2.15
CA VAL A 187 0.66 -2.84 2.13
C VAL A 187 1.72 -3.24 1.12
N LEU A 188 1.62 -2.76 -0.12
CA LEU A 188 2.57 -3.06 -1.18
C LEU A 188 3.98 -2.54 -0.84
N CYS A 189 4.09 -1.34 -0.27
CA CYS A 189 5.35 -0.78 0.20
C CYS A 189 5.98 -1.67 1.28
N ARG A 190 5.24 -2.02 2.33
CA ARG A 190 5.71 -2.91 3.41
C ARG A 190 6.13 -4.28 2.90
N CYS A 191 5.31 -4.92 2.07
CA CYS A 191 5.64 -6.24 1.55
C CYS A 191 6.82 -6.21 0.56
N LEU A 192 6.81 -5.30 -0.41
CA LEU A 192 7.74 -5.33 -1.53
C LEU A 192 9.03 -4.57 -1.24
N LEU A 193 8.96 -3.36 -0.66
CA LEU A 193 10.15 -2.56 -0.35
C LEU A 193 10.77 -3.00 0.98
N HIS A 194 9.97 -3.13 2.03
CA HIS A 194 10.49 -3.42 3.36
C HIS A 194 10.63 -4.91 3.68
N GLY A 195 10.16 -5.80 2.81
CA GLY A 195 10.26 -7.26 3.04
C GLY A 195 9.47 -7.73 4.26
N GLU A 196 8.39 -7.04 4.61
CA GLU A 196 7.55 -7.32 5.78
C GLU A 196 6.37 -8.24 5.42
N ALA A 197 5.92 -9.05 6.38
CA ALA A 197 4.63 -9.75 6.28
C ALA A 197 3.55 -8.86 6.91
N VAL A 198 2.44 -8.63 6.21
CA VAL A 198 1.47 -7.58 6.55
C VAL A 198 0.09 -8.14 6.85
N LEU A 199 -0.49 -7.68 7.97
CA LEU A 199 -1.92 -7.74 8.23
C LEU A 199 -2.49 -6.33 8.00
N ILE A 200 -3.45 -6.18 7.09
CA ILE A 200 -4.24 -4.94 7.00
C ILE A 200 -5.51 -5.06 7.82
N LYS A 201 -5.77 -4.08 8.69
CA LYS A 201 -7.06 -3.91 9.35
C LYS A 201 -7.82 -2.80 8.64
N HIS A 202 -8.87 -3.15 7.89
CA HIS A 202 -9.63 -2.20 7.08
C HIS A 202 -10.25 -1.09 7.93
N HIS A 203 -10.46 0.06 7.32
CA HIS A 203 -11.15 1.15 8.00
C HIS A 203 -12.64 0.77 8.16
N PRO A 204 -13.28 0.98 9.32
CA PRO A 204 -14.69 0.62 9.52
C PRO A 204 -15.67 1.28 8.56
N LEU A 205 -15.29 2.44 7.98
CA LEU A 205 -16.07 3.12 6.95
C LEU A 205 -15.89 2.54 5.54
N ARG A 206 -14.97 1.61 5.32
CA ARG A 206 -14.65 1.05 4.00
C ARG A 206 -14.42 -0.48 4.03
N PRO A 207 -15.26 -1.28 4.72
CA PRO A 207 -15.05 -2.73 4.81
C PRO A 207 -15.11 -3.44 3.45
N TRP A 208 -15.82 -2.85 2.48
CA TRP A 208 -15.95 -3.36 1.11
C TRP A 208 -14.63 -3.40 0.33
N LEU A 209 -13.58 -2.70 0.79
CA LEU A 209 -12.26 -2.77 0.14
C LEU A 209 -11.56 -4.12 0.33
N ALA A 210 -12.06 -4.97 1.23
CA ALA A 210 -11.48 -6.29 1.45
C ALA A 210 -11.50 -7.16 0.17
N ALA A 211 -12.59 -7.12 -0.59
CA ALA A 211 -12.75 -7.91 -1.82
C ALA A 211 -11.78 -7.48 -2.95
N PRO A 212 -11.71 -6.21 -3.37
CA PRO A 212 -10.73 -5.80 -4.39
C PRO A 212 -9.29 -5.98 -3.90
N TYR A 213 -9.00 -5.79 -2.60
CA TYR A 213 -7.66 -6.02 -2.06
C TYR A 213 -7.29 -7.50 -2.09
N ALA A 214 -8.24 -8.41 -1.82
CA ALA A 214 -8.01 -9.86 -1.93
C ALA A 214 -7.60 -10.25 -3.36
N ALA A 215 -8.30 -9.72 -4.37
CA ALA A 215 -8.01 -9.99 -5.77
C ALA A 215 -6.64 -9.46 -6.19
N ILE A 216 -6.32 -8.19 -5.86
CA ILE A 216 -5.03 -7.58 -6.21
C ILE A 216 -3.87 -8.26 -5.47
N CYS A 217 -4.03 -8.54 -4.18
CA CYS A 217 -2.96 -9.09 -3.34
C CYS A 217 -2.93 -10.62 -3.30
N ALA A 218 -3.69 -11.32 -4.15
CA ALA A 218 -3.70 -12.78 -4.18
C ALA A 218 -2.28 -13.40 -4.29
N PRO A 219 -1.35 -12.85 -5.09
CA PRO A 219 0.03 -13.34 -5.12
C PRO A 219 0.81 -13.20 -3.80
N LEU A 220 0.50 -12.19 -2.98
CA LEU A 220 1.07 -12.00 -1.64
C LEU A 220 0.45 -12.97 -0.63
N SER A 221 -0.88 -13.13 -0.64
CA SER A 221 -1.56 -14.11 0.21
C SER A 221 -1.10 -15.53 -0.07
N ALA A 222 -0.89 -15.90 -1.35
CA ALA A 222 -0.36 -17.21 -1.73
C ALA A 222 1.03 -17.51 -1.15
N ARG A 223 1.81 -16.47 -0.81
CA ARG A 223 3.12 -16.58 -0.16
C ARG A 223 3.05 -16.54 1.37
N GLY A 224 1.87 -16.31 1.93
CA GLY A 224 1.64 -16.17 3.37
C GLY A 224 2.16 -14.86 3.94
N VAL A 225 2.33 -13.82 3.11
CA VAL A 225 2.92 -12.53 3.54
C VAL A 225 1.91 -11.39 3.57
N PHE A 226 0.64 -11.68 3.24
CA PHE A 226 -0.46 -10.73 3.32
C PHE A 226 -1.73 -11.42 3.85
N ALA A 227 -2.33 -10.83 4.87
CA ALA A 227 -3.65 -11.15 5.38
C ALA A 227 -4.44 -9.86 5.64
N GLN A 228 -5.75 -10.00 5.87
CA GLN A 228 -6.62 -8.86 6.09
C GLN A 228 -7.74 -9.16 7.09
N THR A 229 -8.16 -8.13 7.83
CA THR A 229 -9.29 -8.14 8.76
C THR A 229 -10.06 -6.81 8.69
N LEU A 230 -11.25 -6.74 9.31
CA LEU A 230 -12.16 -5.58 9.24
C LEU A 230 -11.97 -4.55 10.37
#